data_AF-A0A8I1GDJ1-F1
#
_entry.id   AF-A0A8I1GDJ1-F1
#
_cell.length_a   1.000
_cell.length_b   1.000
_cell.length_c   1.000
_cell.angle_alpha   90.00
_cell.angle_beta   90.00
_cell.angle_gamma   90.00
#
_symmetry.space_group_name_H-M   'P 1'
#
loop_
_entity.id
_entity.type
_entity.pdbx_description
1 polymer ?
#
loop_
_entity_poly.entity_id
_entity_poly.type
_entity_poly.pdbx_seq_one_letter_code
_entity_poly.pdbx_strand_id
1 'polypeptide(L)'
;MNMKFAAAIAVLAAFVSTSVLAQQKEAPAKEPAQKEEPAAPKATKADIQKVVDGIKADKAKTTQFCKLVKLQDDFTAAAEKKDEKKLEALDKEMQDGAKKLGADFEKYVMDSEMDEDASTVLDGLAKSCK
;
A
#
# COMPACT_ATOMS: atom_id res chain seq x y z
N MET A 1 -19.12 -2.75 42.71
CA MET A 1 -18.49 -3.93 43.34
C MET A 1 -17.01 -3.91 42.97
N ASN A 2 -16.16 -3.78 43.98
CA ASN A 2 -14.69 -3.79 43.86
C ASN A 2 -14.20 -5.24 43.82
N MET A 3 -13.09 -5.51 43.12
CA MET A 3 -12.07 -6.42 43.64
C MET A 3 -10.70 -6.09 43.05
N LYS A 4 -9.77 -5.67 43.92
CA LYS A 4 -8.33 -5.60 43.68
C LYS A 4 -7.75 -6.96 44.07
N PHE A 5 -6.82 -7.52 43.29
CA PHE A 5 -5.81 -8.44 43.83
C PHE A 5 -4.46 -8.16 43.17
N ALA A 6 -3.56 -7.63 43.98
CA ALA A 6 -2.14 -7.56 43.71
C ALA A 6 -1.51 -8.89 44.13
N ALA A 7 -0.54 -9.38 43.36
CA ALA A 7 0.48 -10.30 43.85
C ALA A 7 1.78 -10.02 43.09
N ALA A 8 2.69 -9.35 43.79
CA ALA A 8 4.09 -9.25 43.43
C ALA A 8 4.75 -10.61 43.71
N ILE A 9 5.58 -11.10 42.79
CA ILE A 9 6.65 -12.04 43.12
C ILE A 9 7.93 -11.41 42.62
N ALA A 10 8.82 -11.24 43.59
CA ALA A 10 10.07 -10.55 43.48
C ALA A 10 11.20 -11.60 43.46
N VAL A 11 12.34 -11.16 42.91
CA VAL A 11 13.69 -11.39 43.45
C VAL A 11 14.55 -12.53 42.84
N LEU A 12 15.82 -12.14 42.58
CA LEU A 12 17.06 -12.90 42.33
C LEU A 12 17.27 -13.50 40.92
N ALA A 13 18.45 -13.50 40.33
CA ALA A 13 19.75 -12.88 40.61
C ALA A 13 20.58 -13.01 39.33
N ALA A 14 21.52 -12.07 39.14
CA ALA A 14 22.56 -12.14 38.12
C ALA A 14 23.28 -13.49 38.12
N PHE A 15 23.47 -14.11 36.95
CA PHE A 15 24.64 -14.94 36.69
C PHE A 15 25.05 -14.87 35.23
N VAL A 16 26.37 -14.78 35.11
CA VAL A 16 27.23 -14.55 33.96
C VAL A 16 27.23 -15.74 33.00
N SER A 17 27.42 -15.41 31.73
CA SER A 17 27.99 -16.21 30.64
C SER A 17 28.40 -17.65 30.96
N THR A 18 27.70 -18.60 30.35
CA THR A 18 28.30 -19.77 29.71
C THR A 18 27.44 -20.20 28.54
N SER A 19 28.04 -20.21 27.35
CA SER A 19 27.51 -20.88 26.17
C SER A 19 27.46 -22.39 26.38
N VAL A 20 26.65 -23.06 25.55
CA VAL A 20 26.71 -24.48 25.17
C VAL A 20 25.59 -25.37 25.73
N LEU A 21 24.62 -25.61 24.83
CA LEU A 21 23.92 -26.86 24.51
C LEU A 21 23.47 -27.77 25.67
N ALA A 22 22.18 -27.76 25.98
CA ALA A 22 21.28 -28.92 25.85
C ALA A 22 19.95 -28.69 26.58
N GLN A 23 18.87 -28.64 25.80
CA GLN A 23 17.48 -28.93 26.14
C GLN A 23 16.94 -28.56 27.54
N GLN A 24 16.27 -27.41 27.62
CA GLN A 24 14.91 -27.36 28.18
C GLN A 24 14.08 -26.41 27.32
N LYS A 25 13.15 -27.00 26.58
CA LYS A 25 12.28 -26.35 25.62
C LYS A 25 11.05 -25.87 26.38
N GLU A 26 11.08 -24.63 26.86
CA GLU A 26 9.91 -23.90 27.32
C GLU A 26 9.78 -22.62 26.47
N ALA A 27 8.55 -22.37 26.04
CA ALA A 27 8.14 -21.67 24.81
C ALA A 27 8.65 -20.24 24.62
N PRO A 28 8.58 -19.70 23.38
CA PRO A 28 8.03 -18.38 23.17
C PRO A 28 6.54 -18.54 22.87
N ALA A 29 5.73 -17.89 23.71
CA ALA A 29 4.33 -17.65 23.45
C ALA A 29 4.19 -17.14 22.00
N LYS A 30 3.39 -17.85 21.21
CA LYS A 30 2.91 -17.35 19.93
C LYS A 30 2.25 -16.00 20.21
N GLU A 31 2.90 -14.93 19.78
CA GLU A 31 2.17 -13.74 19.36
C GLU A 31 1.00 -14.22 18.48
N PRO A 32 -0.20 -13.66 18.62
CA PRO A 32 -1.28 -13.99 17.70
C PRO A 32 -0.75 -13.74 16.30
N ALA A 33 -0.60 -14.83 15.55
CA ALA A 33 -0.34 -14.78 14.13
C ALA A 33 -1.33 -13.77 13.57
N GLN A 34 -0.82 -12.63 13.10
CA GLN A 34 -1.61 -11.74 12.27
C GLN A 34 -2.11 -12.65 11.16
N LYS A 35 -3.42 -12.87 11.15
CA LYS A 35 -4.08 -13.51 10.03
C LYS A 35 -3.78 -12.57 8.87
N GLU A 36 -2.73 -12.87 8.10
CA GLU A 36 -2.60 -12.34 6.75
C GLU A 36 -3.88 -12.80 6.06
N GLU A 37 -4.82 -11.86 5.90
CA GLU A 37 -5.84 -11.96 4.88
C GLU A 37 -5.10 -12.33 3.59
N PRO A 38 -5.61 -13.27 2.76
CA PRO A 38 -4.95 -13.59 1.51
C PRO A 38 -4.72 -12.28 0.77
N ALA A 39 -3.47 -11.85 0.64
CA ALA A 39 -3.14 -10.62 -0.06
C ALA A 39 -3.79 -10.75 -1.44
N ALA A 40 -4.66 -9.80 -1.80
CA ALA A 40 -5.20 -9.75 -3.14
C ALA A 40 -4.00 -9.84 -4.11
N PRO A 41 -4.06 -10.72 -5.12
CA PRO A 41 -2.91 -10.94 -5.99
C PRO A 41 -2.49 -9.60 -6.58
N LYS A 42 -1.20 -9.24 -6.39
CA LYS A 42 -0.65 -7.99 -6.89
C LYS A 42 -0.85 -7.90 -8.40
N ALA A 43 -1.16 -6.71 -8.90
CA ALA A 43 -1.20 -6.44 -10.32
C ALA A 43 0.19 -6.71 -10.91
N THR A 44 0.23 -7.61 -11.89
CA THR A 44 1.49 -8.01 -12.49
C THR A 44 1.97 -6.98 -13.50
N LYS A 45 3.26 -6.99 -13.82
CA LYS A 45 3.79 -6.23 -14.97
C LYS A 45 2.96 -6.41 -16.24
N ALA A 46 2.49 -7.62 -16.54
CA ALA A 46 1.70 -7.91 -17.73
C ALA A 46 0.31 -7.25 -17.69
N ASP A 47 -0.34 -7.26 -16.53
CA ASP A 47 -1.63 -6.57 -16.33
C ASP A 47 -1.48 -5.07 -16.59
N ILE A 48 -0.46 -4.44 -15.99
CA ILE A 48 -0.19 -3.01 -16.17
C ILE A 48 0.26 -2.68 -17.59
N GLN A 49 1.07 -3.52 -18.23
CA GLN A 49 1.49 -3.31 -19.61
C GLN A 49 0.27 -3.25 -20.54
N LYS A 50 -0.70 -4.14 -20.36
CA LYS A 50 -1.95 -4.13 -21.13
C LYS A 50 -2.74 -2.83 -20.93
N VAL A 51 -2.83 -2.35 -19.68
CA VAL A 51 -3.48 -1.06 -19.36
C VAL A 51 -2.75 0.09 -20.07
N VAL A 52 -1.43 0.15 -19.96
CA VAL A 52 -0.59 1.19 -20.56
C VAL A 52 -0.72 1.19 -22.08
N ASP A 53 -0.68 0.03 -22.73
CA ASP A 53 -0.83 -0.09 -24.18
C ASP A 53 -2.22 0.37 -24.63
N GLY A 54 -3.26 0.01 -23.87
CA GLY A 54 -4.62 0.48 -24.12
C GLY A 54 -4.78 1.99 -23.95
N ILE A 55 -4.08 2.61 -23.00
CA ILE A 55 -4.05 4.07 -22.82
C ILE A 55 -3.30 4.74 -23.97
N LYS A 56 -2.13 4.22 -24.36
CA LYS A 56 -1.30 4.79 -25.44
C LYS A 56 -1.97 4.69 -26.82
N ALA A 57 -2.75 3.63 -27.05
CA ALA A 57 -3.47 3.44 -28.30
C ALA A 57 -4.61 4.46 -28.50
N ASP A 58 -5.08 5.11 -27.43
CA ASP A 58 -6.19 6.06 -27.45
C ASP A 58 -5.73 7.44 -26.94
N LYS A 59 -5.71 8.45 -27.82
CA LYS A 59 -5.30 9.81 -27.45
C LYS A 59 -6.17 10.44 -26.36
N ALA A 60 -7.47 10.13 -26.32
CA ALA A 60 -8.37 10.65 -25.30
C ALA A 60 -8.01 10.04 -23.93
N LYS A 61 -7.72 8.74 -23.87
CA LYS A 61 -7.25 8.08 -22.65
C LYS A 61 -5.88 8.57 -22.23
N THR A 62 -4.94 8.72 -23.16
CA THR A 62 -3.62 9.30 -22.86
C THR A 62 -3.77 10.70 -22.26
N THR A 63 -4.60 11.55 -22.85
CA THR A 63 -4.86 12.90 -22.33
C THR A 63 -5.49 12.84 -20.93
N GLN A 64 -6.44 11.93 -20.70
CA GLN A 64 -7.08 11.77 -19.41
C GLN A 64 -6.11 11.23 -18.34
N PHE A 65 -5.25 10.30 -18.69
CA PHE A 65 -4.22 9.77 -17.80
C PHE A 65 -3.24 10.85 -17.39
N CYS A 66 -2.76 11.67 -18.34
CA CYS A 66 -1.87 12.78 -18.03
C CYS A 66 -2.54 13.85 -17.14
N LYS A 67 -3.87 14.02 -17.20
CA LYS A 67 -4.60 14.85 -16.23
C LYS A 67 -4.54 14.22 -14.83
N LEU A 68 -4.79 12.91 -14.71
CA LEU A 68 -4.67 12.21 -13.43
C LEU A 68 -3.27 12.33 -12.81
N VAL A 69 -2.21 12.24 -13.62
CA VAL A 69 -0.84 12.44 -13.15
C VAL A 69 -0.66 13.84 -12.53
N LYS A 70 -1.23 14.89 -13.15
CA LYS A 70 -1.20 16.25 -12.58
C LYS A 70 -2.04 16.37 -11.31
N LEU A 71 -3.21 15.74 -11.28
CA LEU A 71 -4.05 15.71 -10.07
C LEU A 71 -3.34 15.03 -8.90
N GLN A 72 -2.57 13.97 -9.17
CA GLN A 72 -1.75 13.31 -8.16
C GLN A 72 -0.73 14.28 -7.56
N ASP A 73 -0.05 15.09 -8.39
CA ASP A 73 0.88 16.12 -7.92
C ASP A 73 0.16 17.17 -7.05
N ASP A 74 -1.04 17.61 -7.46
CA ASP A 74 -1.89 18.52 -6.68
C ASP A 74 -2.38 17.89 -5.36
N PHE A 75 -2.64 16.59 -5.36
CA PHE A 75 -3.07 15.82 -4.19
C PHE A 75 -1.94 15.72 -3.18
N THR A 76 -0.73 15.38 -3.63
CA THR A 76 0.46 15.39 -2.78
C THR A 76 0.70 16.78 -2.18
N ALA A 77 0.60 17.84 -2.99
CA ALA A 77 0.76 19.20 -2.50
C ALA A 77 -0.35 19.63 -1.51
N ALA A 78 -1.58 19.12 -1.67
CA ALA A 78 -2.68 19.33 -0.72
C ALA A 78 -2.46 18.55 0.58
N ALA A 79 -1.93 17.32 0.50
CA ALA A 79 -1.61 16.47 1.64
C ALA A 79 -0.53 17.09 2.52
N GLU A 80 0.54 17.62 1.90
CA GLU A 80 1.60 18.35 2.61
C GLU A 80 1.05 19.57 3.37
N LYS A 81 0.02 20.22 2.83
CA LYS A 81 -0.66 21.37 3.45
C LYS A 81 -1.78 20.99 4.41
N LYS A 82 -2.09 19.70 4.55
CA LYS A 82 -3.24 19.17 5.32
C LYS A 82 -4.57 19.82 4.93
N ASP A 83 -4.74 20.12 3.64
CA ASP A 83 -5.97 20.71 3.11
C ASP A 83 -7.00 19.60 2.83
N GLU A 84 -7.68 19.13 3.88
CA GLU A 84 -8.63 18.01 3.83
C GLU A 84 -9.76 18.23 2.81
N LYS A 85 -10.24 19.47 2.66
CA LYS A 85 -11.28 19.80 1.67
C LYS A 85 -10.77 19.65 0.25
N LYS A 86 -9.54 20.10 -0.01
CA LYS A 86 -8.91 19.95 -1.32
C LYS A 86 -8.60 18.48 -1.61
N LEU A 87 -8.18 17.71 -0.60
CA LEU A 87 -7.95 16.26 -0.74
C LEU A 87 -9.21 15.51 -1.15
N GLU A 88 -10.35 15.76 -0.48
CA GLU A 88 -11.62 15.10 -0.83
C GLU A 88 -12.08 15.45 -2.25
N ALA A 89 -11.93 16.73 -2.65
CA ALA A 89 -12.27 17.17 -4.01
C ALA A 89 -11.37 16.51 -5.07
N LEU A 90 -10.06 16.44 -4.81
CA LEU A 90 -9.09 15.83 -5.73
C LEU A 90 -9.27 14.31 -5.81
N ASP A 91 -9.54 13.62 -4.69
CA ASP A 91 -9.84 12.18 -4.68
C ASP A 91 -11.03 11.87 -5.59
N LYS A 92 -12.11 12.63 -5.46
CA LYS A 92 -13.28 12.47 -6.33
C LYS A 92 -12.96 12.69 -7.80
N GLU A 93 -12.15 13.71 -8.12
CA GLU A 93 -11.77 13.98 -9.51
C GLU A 93 -10.83 12.89 -10.07
N MET A 94 -9.96 12.32 -9.22
CA MET A 94 -9.12 11.18 -9.57
C MET A 94 -9.97 9.94 -9.86
N GLN A 95 -10.93 9.62 -9.01
CA GLN A 95 -11.84 8.49 -9.19
C GLN A 95 -12.69 8.63 -10.47
N ASP A 96 -13.26 9.81 -10.70
CA ASP A 96 -14.04 10.07 -11.92
C ASP A 96 -13.16 10.06 -13.18
N GLY A 97 -11.89 10.43 -13.06
CA GLY A 97 -10.93 10.34 -14.14
C GLY A 97 -10.46 8.91 -14.40
N ALA A 98 -10.30 8.07 -13.37
CA ALA A 98 -9.92 6.67 -13.47
C ALA A 98 -10.98 5.85 -14.24
N LYS A 99 -12.26 6.07 -13.92
CA LYS A 99 -13.42 5.49 -14.66
C LYS A 99 -13.36 5.75 -16.16
N LYS A 100 -12.87 6.92 -16.57
CA LYS A 100 -12.74 7.29 -18.00
C LYS A 100 -11.59 6.58 -18.70
N LEU A 101 -10.60 6.07 -17.97
CA LEU A 101 -9.52 5.25 -18.51
C LEU A 101 -9.97 3.80 -18.72
N GLY A 102 -10.88 3.34 -17.85
CA GLY A 102 -11.62 2.09 -17.98
C GLY A 102 -11.37 1.13 -16.82
N ALA A 103 -12.15 0.05 -16.80
CA ALA A 103 -12.17 -0.90 -15.69
C ALA A 103 -10.82 -1.58 -15.40
N ASP A 104 -10.01 -1.86 -16.43
CA ASP A 104 -8.66 -2.43 -16.22
C ASP A 104 -7.75 -1.42 -15.49
N PHE A 105 -7.91 -0.11 -15.74
CA PHE A 105 -7.16 0.91 -15.02
C PHE A 105 -7.61 0.99 -13.56
N GLU A 106 -8.91 1.06 -13.27
CA GLU A 106 -9.40 1.06 -11.88
C GLU A 106 -8.92 -0.18 -11.12
N LYS A 107 -9.14 -1.37 -11.71
CA LYS A 107 -8.79 -2.64 -11.10
C LYS A 107 -7.30 -2.75 -10.78
N TYR A 108 -6.43 -2.51 -11.76
CA TYR A 108 -5.00 -2.81 -11.61
C TYR A 108 -4.19 -1.61 -11.15
N VAL A 109 -4.67 -0.37 -11.37
CA VAL A 109 -3.95 0.86 -11.04
C VAL A 109 -4.42 1.51 -9.74
N MET A 110 -5.72 1.51 -9.46
CA MET A 110 -6.27 2.16 -8.27
C MET A 110 -6.51 1.16 -7.13
N ASP A 111 -7.08 -0.01 -7.44
CA ASP A 111 -7.58 -0.94 -6.42
C ASP A 111 -6.57 -2.04 -6.03
N SER A 112 -5.53 -2.25 -6.82
CA SER A 112 -4.54 -3.32 -6.60
C SER A 112 -3.19 -2.77 -6.20
N GLU A 113 -2.51 -3.45 -5.27
CA GLU A 113 -1.07 -3.28 -5.10
C GLU A 113 -0.34 -3.78 -6.36
N MET A 114 0.65 -3.03 -6.81
CA MET A 114 1.51 -3.42 -7.94
C MET A 114 2.79 -4.07 -7.43
N ASP A 115 3.34 -4.99 -8.22
CA ASP A 115 4.75 -5.34 -8.09
C ASP A 115 5.68 -4.20 -8.57
N GLU A 116 6.96 -4.28 -8.25
CA GLU A 116 7.94 -3.23 -8.57
C GLU A 116 8.10 -3.03 -10.09
N ASP A 117 7.99 -4.11 -10.87
CA ASP A 117 8.10 -4.08 -12.33
C ASP A 117 6.87 -3.38 -12.95
N ALA A 118 5.68 -3.68 -12.44
CA ALA A 118 4.42 -3.04 -12.78
C ALA A 118 4.45 -1.54 -12.50
N SER A 119 4.94 -1.14 -11.33
CA SER A 119 5.13 0.27 -10.98
C SER A 119 6.05 0.98 -11.97
N THR A 120 7.15 0.34 -12.37
CA THR A 120 8.10 0.89 -13.35
C THR A 120 7.45 1.11 -14.72
N VAL A 121 6.57 0.21 -15.16
CA VAL A 121 5.84 0.36 -16.43
C VAL A 121 4.86 1.54 -16.39
N LEU A 122 4.12 1.67 -15.29
CA LEU A 122 3.18 2.79 -15.12
C LEU A 122 3.90 4.14 -14.98
N ASP A 123 5.00 4.19 -14.23
CA ASP A 123 5.86 5.37 -14.11
C ASP A 123 6.46 5.79 -15.46
N GLY A 124 6.84 4.83 -16.31
CA GLY A 124 7.26 5.10 -17.68
C GLY A 124 6.18 5.80 -18.51
N LEU A 125 4.90 5.43 -18.33
CA LEU A 125 3.79 6.15 -18.94
C LEU A 125 3.60 7.55 -18.30
N ALA A 126 3.66 7.66 -16.98
CA ALA A 126 3.54 8.95 -16.27
C ALA A 126 4.62 9.96 -16.69
N LYS A 127 5.86 9.50 -16.90
CA LYS A 127 6.96 10.33 -17.40
C LYS A 127 6.71 10.87 -18.82
N SER A 128 5.96 10.14 -19.65
CA SER A 128 5.60 10.62 -20.99
C SER A 128 4.57 11.74 -21.00
N CYS A 129 3.94 12.03 -19.84
CA CYS A 129 2.97 13.12 -19.67
C CYS A 129 3.58 14.45 -19.24
N LYS A 130 4.89 14.48 -18.91
CA LYS A 130 5.66 15.67 -18.52
C LYS A 130 6.37 16.24 -19.73
#